data_AF-A0A5N5ISV4-F1
#
_entry.id   AF-A0A5N5ISV4-F1
#
_cell.length_a   1.000
_cell.length_b   1.000
_cell.length_c   1.000
_cell.angle_alpha   90.00
_cell.angle_beta   90.00
_cell.angle_gamma   90.00
#
_symmetry.space_group_name_H-M   'P 1'
#
loop_
_entity.id
_entity.type
_entity.pdbx_description
1 polymer ?
#
loop_
_entity_poly.entity_id
_entity_poly.type
_entity_poly.pdbx_seq_one_letter_code
_entity_poly.pdbx_strand_id
1 'polypeptide(L)'
;MKSNFKADLYKEKQLAVLLDSYYQKHLKKYAFERISDRRQQLRGIDLVLKDKFSDTFYYVDEKAQLDYVNESLPTFAFELFYEKEGEKKQGWLFDVAKKTHFYALATSIFSDVDKVFTSCNITFVNREKLILHLSTLGLTREFFEKLIQGHYDLHGKLVLEKLCPKKEGLLYFSTQNKAEKPINLILRLSYLEKIGVAKRLV
;
A
#
# COMPACT_ATOMS: atom_id res chain seq x y z
N MET A 1 -22.09 -7.65 6.36
CA MET A 1 -20.68 -8.10 6.45
C MET A 1 -20.17 -7.75 7.85
N LYS A 2 -19.81 -8.74 8.69
CA LYS A 2 -19.28 -8.46 10.05
C LYS A 2 -17.84 -7.98 9.92
N SER A 3 -17.50 -6.87 10.59
CA SER A 3 -16.14 -6.33 10.60
C SER A 3 -15.21 -7.26 11.38
N ASN A 4 -14.14 -7.75 10.74
CA ASN A 4 -13.08 -8.56 11.33
C ASN A 4 -11.94 -7.73 11.94
N PHE A 5 -12.19 -6.45 12.22
CA PHE A 5 -11.21 -5.46 12.65
C PHE A 5 -10.22 -5.95 13.73
N LYS A 6 -10.69 -6.67 14.75
CA LYS A 6 -9.81 -7.21 15.81
C LYS A 6 -8.86 -8.29 15.31
N ALA A 7 -9.32 -9.16 14.42
CA ALA A 7 -8.50 -10.22 13.83
C ALA A 7 -7.48 -9.64 12.85
N ASP A 8 -7.87 -8.62 12.07
CA ASP A 8 -6.97 -7.93 11.14
C ASP A 8 -5.87 -7.19 11.90
N LEU A 9 -6.23 -6.45 12.96
CA LEU A 9 -5.27 -5.79 13.85
C LEU A 9 -4.30 -6.78 14.53
N TYR A 10 -4.78 -7.98 14.88
CA TYR A 10 -3.93 -9.01 15.46
C TYR A 10 -2.90 -9.53 14.45
N LYS A 11 -3.31 -9.80 13.20
CA LYS A 11 -2.40 -10.22 12.12
C LYS A 11 -1.37 -9.14 11.81
N GLU A 12 -1.77 -7.87 11.75
CA GLU A 12 -0.84 -6.76 11.52
C GLU A 12 0.25 -6.70 12.60
N LYS A 13 -0.12 -6.87 13.87
CA LYS A 13 0.84 -6.93 14.99
C LYS A 13 1.80 -8.11 14.89
N GLN A 14 1.32 -9.28 14.48
CA GLN A 14 2.19 -10.44 14.28
C GLN A 14 3.17 -10.22 13.13
N LEU A 15 2.69 -9.62 12.02
CA LEU A 15 3.54 -9.32 10.87
C LEU A 15 4.61 -8.29 11.22
N ALA A 16 4.28 -7.27 12.02
CA ALA A 16 5.20 -6.24 12.46
C ALA A 16 6.49 -6.81 13.10
N VAL A 17 6.38 -7.88 13.89
CA VAL A 17 7.54 -8.56 14.49
C VAL A 17 8.49 -9.11 13.42
N LEU A 18 7.94 -9.73 12.37
CA LEU A 18 8.74 -10.21 11.25
C LEU A 18 9.37 -9.06 10.46
N LEU A 19 8.61 -8.01 10.18
CA LEU A 19 9.10 -6.83 9.45
C LEU A 19 10.25 -6.15 10.20
N ASP A 20 10.17 -6.01 11.52
CA ASP A 20 11.25 -5.47 12.36
C ASP A 20 12.53 -6.25 12.22
N SER A 21 12.44 -7.58 12.21
CA SER A 21 13.61 -8.44 12.02
C SER A 21 14.31 -8.16 10.69
N TYR A 22 13.53 -7.88 9.63
CA TYR A 22 14.06 -7.55 8.32
C TYR A 22 14.64 -6.14 8.26
N TYR A 23 13.98 -5.16 8.87
CA TYR A 23 14.50 -3.80 8.96
C TYR A 23 15.84 -3.78 9.70
N GLN A 24 15.91 -4.42 10.88
CA GLN A 24 17.13 -4.52 11.66
C GLN A 24 18.27 -5.18 10.88
N LYS A 25 17.97 -6.24 10.12
CA LYS A 25 18.96 -7.01 9.36
C LYS A 25 19.44 -6.29 8.09
N HIS A 26 18.53 -5.66 7.35
CA HIS A 26 18.78 -5.19 5.98
C HIS A 26 18.95 -3.67 5.87
N LEU A 27 18.34 -2.86 6.74
CA LEU A 27 18.47 -1.40 6.71
C LEU A 27 19.74 -0.90 7.44
N LYS A 28 20.92 -1.41 7.06
CA LYS A 28 22.18 -1.12 7.77
C LYS A 28 22.50 0.37 7.88
N LYS A 29 22.13 1.17 6.87
CA LYS A 29 22.36 2.63 6.82
C LYS A 29 21.33 3.45 7.58
N TYR A 30 20.26 2.84 8.07
CA TYR A 30 19.17 3.53 8.76
C TYR A 30 18.99 2.96 10.17
N ALA A 31 18.67 3.83 11.12
CA ALA A 31 17.96 3.43 12.32
C ALA A 31 16.46 3.49 12.04
N PHE A 32 15.66 2.68 12.73
CA PHE A 32 14.21 2.76 12.61
C PHE A 32 13.56 2.83 13.98
N GLU A 33 12.42 3.52 14.03
CA GLU A 33 11.58 3.64 15.22
C GLU A 33 10.13 3.34 14.82
N ARG A 34 9.46 2.45 15.57
CA ARG A 34 8.01 2.21 15.43
C ARG A 34 7.22 3.29 16.10
N ILE A 35 6.23 3.82 15.38
CA ILE A 35 5.32 4.82 15.90
C ILE A 35 4.08 4.12 16.47
N SER A 36 3.87 4.31 17.77
CA SER A 36 2.67 3.88 18.49
C SER A 36 1.62 4.99 18.65
N ASP A 37 2.01 6.24 18.37
CA ASP A 37 1.09 7.37 18.45
C ASP A 37 0.02 7.28 17.35
N ARG A 38 -1.23 7.16 17.79
CA ARG A 38 -2.38 6.98 16.90
C ARG A 38 -2.57 8.14 15.93
N ARG A 39 -2.25 9.38 16.32
CA ARG A 39 -2.43 10.55 15.43
C ARG A 39 -1.42 10.51 14.29
N GLN A 40 -0.18 10.09 14.56
CA GLN A 40 0.85 9.89 13.54
C GLN A 40 0.52 8.70 12.63
N GLN A 41 0.06 7.57 13.18
CA GLN A 41 -0.39 6.43 12.38
C GLN A 41 -1.54 6.80 11.43
N LEU A 42 -2.52 7.59 11.89
CA LEU A 42 -3.59 8.11 11.04
C LEU A 42 -3.07 9.00 9.91
N ARG A 43 -1.89 9.61 10.06
CA ARG A 43 -1.18 10.37 9.01
C ARG A 43 -0.30 9.48 8.12
N GLY A 44 -0.38 8.16 8.24
CA GLY A 44 0.38 7.20 7.44
C GLY A 44 1.84 7.12 7.87
N ILE A 45 2.09 7.04 9.17
CA ILE A 45 3.44 6.90 9.74
C ILE A 45 3.40 5.76 10.76
N ASP A 46 3.82 4.58 10.31
CA ASP A 46 4.01 3.39 11.17
C ASP A 46 5.47 3.30 11.65
N LEU A 47 6.38 3.80 10.83
CA LEU A 47 7.82 3.78 11.05
C LEU A 47 8.46 5.11 10.68
N VAL A 48 9.47 5.51 11.44
CA VAL A 48 10.39 6.57 11.09
C VAL A 48 11.75 5.95 10.83
N LEU A 49 12.29 6.16 9.62
CA LEU A 49 13.66 5.81 9.29
C LEU A 49 14.55 7.04 9.45
N LYS A 50 15.60 6.93 10.26
CA LYS A 50 16.63 7.96 10.40
C LYS A 50 17.90 7.49 9.69
N ASP A 51 18.40 8.28 8.75
CA ASP A 51 19.71 8.02 8.14
C ASP A 51 20.81 8.11 9.22
N LYS A 52 21.75 7.16 9.26
CA LYS A 52 22.79 7.14 10.31
C LYS A 52 23.92 8.13 10.06
N PHE A 53 24.01 8.68 8.86
CA PHE A 53 25.11 9.56 8.40
C PHE A 53 24.63 10.98 8.12
N SER A 54 23.32 11.24 8.19
CA SER A 54 22.71 12.56 8.03
C SER A 54 21.55 12.74 9.01
N ASP A 55 21.05 13.96 9.16
CA ASP A 55 19.85 14.22 9.98
C ASP A 55 18.55 14.10 9.16
N THR A 56 18.57 13.25 8.13
CA THR A 56 17.42 13.04 7.25
C THR A 56 16.50 11.96 7.83
N PHE A 57 15.20 12.27 7.87
CA PHE A 57 14.16 11.38 8.33
C PHE A 57 13.19 11.01 7.20
N TYR A 58 12.74 9.77 7.20
CA TYR A 58 11.74 9.27 6.27
C TYR A 58 10.56 8.65 7.00
N TYR A 59 9.35 9.11 6.66
CA TYR A 59 8.11 8.56 7.20
C TYR A 59 7.63 7.42 6.32
N VAL A 60 7.41 6.27 6.94
CA VAL A 60 7.05 5.03 6.25
C VAL A 60 5.70 4.53 6.75
N ASP A 61 4.85 4.18 5.79
CA ASP A 61 3.55 3.54 6.01
C ASP A 61 3.66 2.06 5.57
N GLU A 62 3.43 1.14 6.50
CA GLU A 62 3.45 -0.29 6.23
C GLU A 62 2.10 -0.69 5.61
N LYS A 63 2.15 -1.34 4.44
CA LYS A 63 0.94 -1.87 3.77
C LYS A 63 1.16 -3.35 3.48
N ALA A 64 0.17 -4.20 3.75
CA ALA A 64 0.35 -5.65 3.65
C ALA A 64 -0.78 -6.35 2.88
N GLN A 65 -0.44 -7.44 2.18
CA GLN A 65 -1.40 -8.32 1.51
C GLN A 65 -1.89 -9.45 2.42
N LEU A 66 -2.40 -9.10 3.60
CA LEU A 66 -2.83 -10.10 4.60
C LEU A 66 -4.03 -10.97 4.16
N ASP A 67 -4.79 -10.52 3.16
CA ASP A 67 -5.85 -11.32 2.51
C ASP A 67 -5.27 -12.47 1.66
N TYR A 68 -3.97 -12.44 1.34
CA TYR A 68 -3.28 -13.36 0.42
C TYR A 68 -2.10 -14.09 1.10
N VAL A 69 -2.23 -14.41 2.39
CA VAL A 69 -1.22 -15.20 3.10
C VAL A 69 -1.09 -16.58 2.44
N ASN A 70 0.15 -17.03 2.27
CA ASN A 70 0.57 -18.22 1.50
C ASN A 70 0.34 -18.13 -0.01
N GLU A 71 0.04 -16.94 -0.53
CA GLU A 71 -0.02 -16.66 -1.96
C GLU A 71 0.99 -15.57 -2.35
N SER A 72 1.53 -15.67 -3.57
CA SER A 72 2.47 -14.70 -4.12
C SER A 72 1.85 -13.96 -5.29
N LEU A 73 1.40 -12.73 -5.02
CA LEU A 73 0.86 -11.85 -6.04
C LEU A 73 1.95 -10.93 -6.61
N PRO A 74 2.00 -10.73 -7.95
CA PRO A 74 2.98 -9.83 -8.58
C PRO A 74 2.54 -8.36 -8.54
N THR A 75 1.47 -8.03 -7.82
CA THR A 75 0.82 -6.72 -7.83
C THR A 75 0.50 -6.23 -6.44
N PHE A 76 0.35 -4.92 -6.27
CA PHE A 76 -0.18 -4.31 -5.04
C PHE A 76 -1.36 -3.38 -5.36
N ALA A 77 -2.30 -3.27 -4.42
CA ALA A 77 -3.47 -2.40 -4.52
C ALA A 77 -3.19 -1.05 -3.86
N PHE A 78 -3.28 0.03 -4.64
CA PHE A 78 -3.16 1.39 -4.15
C PHE A 78 -4.54 2.04 -4.05
N GLU A 79 -5.00 2.32 -2.84
CA GLU A 79 -6.35 2.82 -2.62
C GLU A 79 -6.51 4.25 -3.12
N LEU A 80 -7.47 4.42 -4.02
CA LEU A 80 -7.83 5.71 -4.58
C LEU A 80 -9.00 6.32 -3.81
N PHE A 81 -10.02 5.53 -3.51
CA PHE A 81 -11.23 5.97 -2.81
C PHE A 81 -11.86 4.80 -2.07
N TYR A 82 -12.65 5.13 -1.05
CA TYR A 82 -13.49 4.19 -0.31
C TYR A 82 -14.75 4.90 0.17
N GLU A 83 -15.76 4.15 0.59
CA GLU A 83 -16.98 4.65 1.22
C GLU A 83 -16.92 4.41 2.73
N LYS A 84 -17.33 5.40 3.50
CA LYS A 84 -17.53 5.28 4.93
C LYS A 84 -18.75 6.07 5.33
N GLU A 85 -19.68 5.43 6.03
CA GLU A 85 -20.93 6.06 6.50
C GLU A 85 -21.73 6.71 5.36
N GLY A 86 -21.71 6.09 4.17
CA GLY A 86 -22.41 6.58 2.98
C GLY A 86 -21.68 7.70 2.22
N GLU A 87 -20.53 8.17 2.74
CA GLU A 87 -19.73 9.20 2.09
C GLU A 87 -18.50 8.62 1.39
N LYS A 88 -18.24 9.09 0.17
CA LYS A 88 -16.99 8.80 -0.55
C LYS A 88 -15.84 9.56 0.11
N LYS A 89 -14.80 8.84 0.50
CA LYS A 89 -13.56 9.34 1.10
C LYS A 89 -12.37 9.13 0.16
N GLN A 90 -11.38 10.00 0.32
CA GLN A 90 -10.12 9.92 -0.40
C GLN A 90 -9.28 8.76 0.15
N GLY A 91 -8.87 7.84 -0.72
CA GLY A 91 -7.96 6.75 -0.40
C GLY A 91 -6.53 7.25 -0.22
N TRP A 92 -5.73 6.45 0.49
CA TRP A 92 -4.42 6.89 1.00
C TRP A 92 -3.39 7.29 -0.06
N LEU A 93 -3.51 6.86 -1.33
CA LEU A 93 -2.52 7.22 -2.35
C LEU A 93 -2.46 8.74 -2.57
N PHE A 94 -3.61 9.37 -2.81
CA PHE A 94 -3.73 10.81 -3.11
C PHE A 94 -4.20 11.65 -1.92
N ASP A 95 -4.32 11.07 -0.73
CA ASP A 95 -4.67 11.81 0.48
C ASP A 95 -3.54 12.76 0.92
N VAL A 96 -3.80 14.06 0.86
CA VAL A 96 -2.85 15.12 1.22
C VAL A 96 -2.59 15.23 2.73
N ALA A 97 -3.47 14.65 3.56
CA ALA A 97 -3.26 14.58 5.01
C ALA A 97 -2.16 13.59 5.38
N LYS A 98 -1.88 12.61 4.50
CA LYS A 98 -0.80 11.63 4.69
C LYS A 98 0.57 12.27 4.55
N LYS A 99 1.44 11.98 5.50
CA LYS A 99 2.84 12.47 5.54
C LYS A 99 3.85 11.41 5.10
N THR A 100 3.36 10.27 4.65
CA THR A 100 4.14 9.15 4.12
C THR A 100 5.09 9.58 3.01
N HIS A 101 6.38 9.30 3.16
CA HIS A 101 7.38 9.40 2.10
C HIS A 101 7.49 8.09 1.32
N PHE A 102 7.46 6.96 2.02
CA PHE A 102 7.53 5.63 1.42
C PHE A 102 6.44 4.70 1.93
N TYR A 103 5.91 3.88 1.03
CA TYR A 103 5.16 2.69 1.44
C TYR A 103 6.13 1.52 1.58
N ALA A 104 6.07 0.80 2.70
CA ALA A 104 6.70 -0.51 2.84
C ALA A 104 5.67 -1.59 2.52
N LEU A 105 5.70 -2.10 1.29
CA LEU A 105 4.72 -3.08 0.80
C LEU A 105 5.17 -4.49 1.19
N ALA A 106 4.47 -5.11 2.14
CA ALA A 106 4.64 -6.51 2.52
C ALA A 106 3.79 -7.41 1.60
N THR A 107 4.46 -8.26 0.82
CA THR A 107 3.84 -9.18 -0.15
C THR A 107 4.43 -10.58 -0.01
N SER A 108 3.84 -11.58 -0.67
CA SER A 108 4.32 -12.99 -0.56
C SER A 108 4.49 -13.40 0.90
N ILE A 109 3.50 -13.09 1.74
CA ILE A 109 3.55 -13.34 3.18
C ILE A 109 3.22 -14.81 3.40
N PHE A 110 4.14 -15.57 3.99
CA PHE A 110 3.94 -16.97 4.31
C PHE A 110 3.81 -17.17 5.81
N SER A 111 2.95 -18.10 6.21
CA SER A 111 2.80 -18.54 7.59
C SER A 111 2.87 -20.07 7.68
N ASP A 112 3.33 -20.56 8.82
CA ASP A 112 3.33 -21.99 9.11
C ASP A 112 1.96 -22.51 9.60
N VAL A 113 1.94 -23.78 10.02
CA VAL A 113 0.76 -24.47 10.57
C VAL A 113 0.23 -23.83 11.85
N ASP A 114 1.11 -23.17 12.62
CA ASP A 114 0.80 -22.46 13.86
C ASP A 114 0.38 -20.99 13.59
N LYS A 115 0.25 -20.62 12.31
CA LYS A 115 -0.10 -19.27 11.82
C LYS A 115 0.92 -18.21 12.21
N VAL A 116 2.16 -18.60 12.45
CA VAL A 116 3.28 -17.67 12.65
C VAL A 116 3.79 -17.26 11.27
N PHE A 117 3.95 -15.95 11.04
CA PHE A 117 4.53 -15.48 9.79
C PHE A 117 6.03 -15.82 9.75
N THR A 118 6.42 -16.56 8.73
CA THR A 118 7.78 -17.09 8.57
C THR A 118 8.60 -16.30 7.56
N SER A 119 7.95 -15.74 6.54
CA SER A 119 8.62 -14.93 5.53
C SER A 119 7.69 -13.97 4.82
N CYS A 120 8.25 -12.89 4.29
CA CYS A 120 7.59 -12.02 3.32
C CYS A 120 8.63 -11.27 2.49
N ASN A 121 8.17 -10.68 1.39
CA ASN A 121 8.93 -9.69 0.64
C ASN A 121 8.59 -8.30 1.16
N ILE A 122 9.54 -7.37 1.10
CA ILE A 122 9.29 -5.95 1.37
C ILE A 122 9.75 -5.13 0.19
N THR A 123 8.84 -4.39 -0.43
CA THR A 123 9.17 -3.43 -1.49
C THR A 123 8.87 -2.02 -1.02
N PHE A 124 9.90 -1.17 -0.96
CA PHE A 124 9.72 0.25 -0.68
C PHE A 124 9.30 0.98 -1.94
N VAL A 125 8.22 1.76 -1.86
CA VAL A 125 7.73 2.61 -2.95
C VAL A 125 7.78 4.06 -2.52
N ASN A 126 8.50 4.90 -3.26
CA ASN A 126 8.51 6.34 -3.01
C ASN A 126 7.18 6.94 -3.48
N ARG A 127 6.40 7.48 -2.54
CA ARG A 127 5.05 7.99 -2.80
C ARG A 127 5.06 9.14 -3.79
N GLU A 128 5.95 10.12 -3.59
CA GLU A 128 6.04 11.30 -4.44
C GLU A 128 6.41 10.92 -5.87
N LYS A 129 7.43 10.08 -6.05
CA LYS A 129 7.83 9.60 -7.38
C LYS A 129 6.70 8.82 -8.06
N LEU A 130 5.96 8.00 -7.32
CA LEU A 130 4.80 7.29 -7.87
C LEU A 130 3.73 8.28 -8.34
N ILE A 131 3.34 9.26 -7.51
CA ILE A 131 2.35 10.27 -7.87
C ILE A 131 2.81 11.10 -9.07
N LEU A 132 4.08 11.51 -9.09
CA LEU A 132 4.66 12.25 -10.21
C LEU A 132 4.60 11.43 -11.50
N HIS A 133 5.00 10.15 -11.46
CA HIS A 133 4.90 9.25 -12.61
C HIS A 133 3.46 9.03 -13.09
N LEU A 134 2.51 8.86 -12.16
CA LEU A 134 1.09 8.79 -12.54
C LEU A 134 0.62 10.10 -13.20
N SER A 135 1.09 11.24 -12.71
CA SER A 135 0.79 12.55 -13.30
C SER A 135 1.38 12.72 -14.71
N THR A 136 2.56 12.18 -15.02
CA THR A 136 3.11 12.24 -16.40
C THR A 136 2.30 11.40 -17.37
N LEU A 137 1.61 10.36 -16.89
CA LEU A 137 0.60 9.61 -17.63
C LEU A 137 -0.77 10.31 -17.62
N GLY A 138 -0.93 11.47 -16.99
CA GLY A 138 -2.23 12.12 -16.81
C GLY A 138 -3.23 11.31 -15.98
N LEU A 139 -2.73 10.42 -15.11
CA LEU A 139 -3.49 9.66 -14.12
C LEU A 139 -3.48 10.41 -12.78
N THR A 140 -4.01 11.64 -12.79
CA THR A 140 -4.09 12.50 -11.60
C THR A 140 -5.29 12.12 -10.73
N ARG A 141 -5.36 12.69 -9.52
CA ARG A 141 -6.53 12.56 -8.65
C ARG A 141 -7.81 12.99 -9.38
N GLU A 142 -7.78 14.14 -10.04
CA GLU A 142 -8.93 14.73 -10.75
C GLU A 142 -9.38 13.85 -11.93
N PHE A 143 -8.42 13.19 -12.60
CA PHE A 143 -8.73 12.20 -13.62
C PHE A 143 -9.52 11.02 -13.03
N PHE A 144 -9.04 10.44 -11.92
CA PHE A 144 -9.73 9.33 -11.28
C PHE A 144 -11.09 9.72 -10.70
N GLU A 145 -11.22 10.91 -10.13
CA GLU A 145 -12.51 11.43 -9.64
C GLU A 145 -13.56 11.45 -10.75
N LYS A 146 -13.21 12.04 -11.90
CA LYS A 146 -14.10 12.10 -13.08
C LYS A 146 -14.40 10.71 -13.64
N LEU A 147 -13.39 9.85 -13.77
CA LEU A 147 -13.54 8.50 -14.29
C LEU A 147 -14.53 7.68 -13.44
N ILE A 148 -14.40 7.77 -12.12
CA ILE A 148 -15.20 6.99 -11.17
C ILE A 148 -16.66 7.47 -11.14
N GLN A 149 -16.91 8.78 -11.32
CA GLN A 149 -18.29 9.28 -11.43
C GLN A 149 -19.06 8.60 -12.58
N GLY A 150 -18.39 8.29 -13.69
CA GLY A 150 -18.99 7.54 -14.81
C GLY A 150 -19.10 6.03 -14.61
N HIS A 151 -18.58 5.47 -13.51
CA HIS A 151 -18.48 4.02 -13.27
C HIS A 151 -18.87 3.64 -11.83
N TYR A 152 -19.77 4.39 -11.19
CA TYR A 152 -20.10 4.21 -9.78
C TYR A 152 -20.61 2.79 -9.45
N ASP A 153 -21.40 2.19 -10.34
CA ASP A 153 -21.97 0.85 -10.15
C ASP A 153 -21.07 -0.29 -10.63
N LEU A 154 -19.88 0.01 -11.16
CA LEU A 154 -18.98 -1.00 -11.69
C LEU A 154 -18.46 -1.88 -10.55
N HIS A 155 -18.47 -3.20 -10.78
CA HIS A 155 -17.76 -4.17 -9.97
C HIS A 155 -16.70 -4.88 -10.82
N GLY A 156 -15.48 -5.02 -10.31
CA GLY A 156 -14.40 -5.73 -10.99
C GLY A 156 -13.40 -4.82 -11.69
N LYS A 157 -12.80 -5.33 -12.77
CA LYS A 157 -11.64 -4.71 -13.43
C LYS A 157 -12.08 -3.64 -14.43
N LEU A 158 -11.37 -2.51 -14.43
CA LEU A 158 -11.42 -1.50 -15.48
C LEU A 158 -10.02 -1.28 -16.03
N VAL A 159 -9.87 -1.45 -17.35
CA VAL A 159 -8.61 -1.21 -18.06
C VAL A 159 -8.44 0.29 -18.25
N LEU A 160 -7.25 0.79 -17.94
CA LEU A 160 -6.84 2.15 -18.25
C LEU A 160 -6.05 2.12 -19.55
N GLU A 161 -6.45 2.86 -20.58
CA GLU A 161 -5.72 2.91 -21.86
C GLU A 161 -4.25 3.32 -21.69
N LYS A 162 -3.97 4.10 -20.64
CA LYS A 162 -2.65 4.63 -20.31
C LYS A 162 -1.74 3.64 -19.59
N LEU A 163 -2.24 2.44 -19.25
CA LEU A 163 -1.49 1.37 -18.62
C LEU A 163 -1.73 0.04 -19.33
N CYS A 164 -0.67 -0.71 -19.62
CA CYS A 164 -0.81 -2.08 -20.09
C CYS A 164 -1.29 -2.98 -18.94
N PRO A 165 -2.49 -3.60 -19.00
CA PRO A 165 -3.06 -4.34 -17.85
C PRO A 165 -2.20 -5.52 -17.39
N LYS A 166 -1.51 -6.17 -18.33
CA LYS A 166 -0.67 -7.34 -18.07
C LYS A 166 0.73 -6.98 -17.57
N LYS A 167 1.20 -5.75 -17.80
CA LYS A 167 2.59 -5.34 -17.51
C LYS A 167 2.69 -4.26 -16.44
N GLU A 168 1.69 -3.41 -16.30
CA GLU A 168 1.78 -2.17 -15.55
C GLU A 168 0.68 -2.09 -14.49
N GLY A 169 -0.59 -2.12 -14.89
CA GLY A 169 -1.69 -2.07 -13.93
C GLY A 169 -3.07 -1.82 -14.51
N LEU A 170 -4.06 -1.81 -13.63
CA LEU A 170 -5.48 -1.60 -13.93
C LEU A 170 -6.22 -1.06 -12.71
N LEU A 171 -7.48 -0.66 -12.87
CA LEU A 171 -8.36 -0.33 -11.76
C LEU A 171 -9.20 -1.53 -11.33
N TYR A 172 -9.48 -1.63 -10.04
CA TYR A 172 -10.38 -2.63 -9.50
C TYR A 172 -11.40 -2.01 -8.54
N PHE A 173 -12.68 -2.27 -8.81
CA PHE A 173 -13.82 -1.76 -8.06
C PHE A 173 -14.39 -2.88 -7.18
N SER A 174 -14.26 -2.74 -5.85
CA SER A 174 -14.72 -3.75 -4.89
C SER A 174 -16.12 -3.44 -4.33
N THR A 175 -17.01 -2.93 -5.17
CA THR A 175 -18.34 -2.38 -4.80
C THR A 175 -19.33 -3.40 -4.22
N GLN A 176 -19.18 -4.69 -4.54
CA GLN A 176 -20.10 -5.75 -4.08
C GLN A 176 -19.56 -6.60 -2.93
N ASN A 177 -18.23 -6.61 -2.73
CA ASN A 177 -17.57 -7.59 -1.85
C ASN A 177 -17.03 -6.99 -0.56
N LYS A 178 -17.00 -5.65 -0.42
CA LYS A 178 -16.52 -4.96 0.78
C LYS A 178 -17.47 -3.83 1.14
N ALA A 179 -17.75 -3.64 2.43
CA ALA A 179 -18.64 -2.58 2.92
C ALA A 179 -18.14 -1.18 2.53
N GLU A 180 -16.82 -1.00 2.50
CA GLU A 180 -16.17 0.26 2.13
C GLU A 180 -16.09 0.48 0.62
N LYS A 181 -16.57 -0.46 -0.21
CA LYS A 181 -16.57 -0.38 -1.68
C LYS A 181 -15.29 0.24 -2.29
N PRO A 182 -14.07 -0.19 -1.88
CA PRO A 182 -12.86 0.51 -2.25
C PRO A 182 -12.57 0.39 -3.74
N ILE A 183 -12.03 1.47 -4.28
CA ILE A 183 -11.55 1.56 -5.65
C ILE A 183 -10.04 1.67 -5.61
N ASN A 184 -9.36 0.69 -6.20
CA ASN A 184 -7.92 0.54 -6.12
C ASN A 184 -7.28 0.62 -7.50
N LEU A 185 -6.13 1.30 -7.56
CA LEU A 185 -5.17 1.17 -8.66
C LEU A 185 -4.26 -0.02 -8.37
N ILE A 186 -4.42 -1.09 -9.13
CA ILE A 186 -3.60 -2.30 -9.01
C ILE A 186 -2.38 -2.13 -9.91
N LEU A 187 -1.18 -2.07 -9.33
CA LEU A 187 0.08 -1.92 -10.06
C LEU A 187 0.97 -3.15 -9.88
N ARG A 188 1.70 -3.53 -10.93
CA ARG A 188 2.69 -4.61 -10.85
C ARG A 188 3.95 -4.13 -10.13
N LEU A 189 4.47 -4.93 -9.21
CA LEU A 189 5.68 -4.60 -8.45
C LEU A 189 6.89 -4.41 -9.37
N SER A 190 7.05 -5.31 -10.36
CA SER A 190 8.14 -5.22 -11.34
C SER A 190 8.05 -3.97 -12.23
N TYR A 191 6.84 -3.45 -12.47
CA TYR A 191 6.67 -2.19 -13.17
C TYR A 191 7.19 -1.03 -12.32
N LEU A 192 6.81 -0.98 -11.04
CA LEU A 192 7.26 0.07 -10.10
C LEU A 192 8.79 0.10 -9.96
N GLU A 193 9.43 -1.07 -9.93
CA GLU A 193 10.89 -1.18 -9.92
C GLU A 193 11.49 -0.68 -11.24
N LYS A 194 10.92 -1.10 -12.39
CA LYS A 194 11.40 -0.69 -13.72
C LYS A 194 11.36 0.82 -13.93
N ILE A 195 10.33 1.50 -13.43
CA ILE A 195 10.20 2.98 -13.55
C ILE A 195 10.98 3.73 -12.45
N GLY A 196 11.70 3.03 -11.57
CA GLY A 196 12.56 3.65 -10.55
C GLY A 196 11.80 4.30 -9.38
N VAL A 197 10.52 3.97 -9.20
CA VAL A 197 9.73 4.45 -8.04
C VAL A 197 9.78 3.49 -6.87
N ALA A 198 10.18 2.24 -7.10
CA ALA A 198 10.26 1.21 -6.07
C ALA A 198 11.61 0.49 -6.01
N LYS A 199 11.92 -0.06 -4.84
CA LYS A 199 13.08 -0.92 -4.60
C LYS A 199 12.73 -1.99 -3.58
N ARG A 200 13.02 -3.25 -3.93
CA ARG A 200 12.87 -4.39 -3.03
C ARG A 200 13.99 -4.44 -1.99
N LEU A 201 13.63 -4.69 -0.73
CA LEU A 201 14.53 -4.87 0.41
C LEU A 201 14.88 -6.35 0.61
N VAL A 202 13.85 -7.20 0.63
CA VAL A 202 13.90 -8.67 0.78
C VAL A 202 12.93 -9.33 -0.17
#